data_AF-A0A957AIK8-F1
#
_entry.id   AF-A0A957AIK8-F1
#
_cell.length_a   1.000
_cell.length_b   1.000
_cell.length_c   1.000
_cell.angle_alpha   90.00
_cell.angle_beta   90.00
_cell.angle_gamma   90.00
#
_symmetry.space_group_name_H-M   'P 1'
#
loop_
_entity.id
_entity.type
_entity.pdbx_description
1 polymer ?
#
loop_
_entity_poly.entity_id
_entity_poly.type
_entity_poly.pdbx_seq_one_letter_code
_entity_poly.pdbx_strand_id
1 'polypeptide(L)' 'FGGFKQSGWGREMGHAALELYTETKSVCIAL' A
#
# COMPACT_ATOMS: atom_id res chain seq x y z
N PHE A 1 -11.51 -0.04 5.55
CA PHE A 1 -12.10 1.31 5.72
C PHE A 1 -11.42 2.22 4.71
N GLY A 2 -12.13 2.99 3.88
CA GLY A 2 -11.45 3.85 2.89
C GLY A 2 -12.38 4.48 1.86
N GLY A 3 -11.86 5.51 1.18
CA GLY A 3 -12.63 6.38 0.29
C GLY A 3 -12.99 5.75 -1.06
N PHE A 4 -13.92 6.41 -1.76
CA PHE A 4 -14.30 6.15 -3.14
C PHE A 4 -14.54 7.48 -3.87
N LYS A 5 -14.00 7.63 -5.09
CA LYS A 5 -14.10 8.85 -5.92
C LYS A 5 -13.57 10.10 -5.19
N GLN A 6 -14.42 11.11 -5.01
CA GLN A 6 -14.04 12.38 -4.37
C GLN A 6 -13.88 12.26 -2.85
N SER A 7 -14.31 11.15 -2.23
CA SER A 7 -14.07 10.88 -0.81
C SER A 7 -12.64 10.44 -0.50
N GLY A 8 -11.74 10.51 -1.49
CA GLY A 8 -10.35 10.07 -1.37
C GLY A 8 -10.12 8.64 -1.85
N TRP A 9 -8.85 8.24 -1.83
CA TRP A 9 -8.36 6.95 -2.34
C TRP A 9 -7.54 6.24 -1.26
N GLY A 10 -7.37 4.93 -1.42
CA GLY A 10 -6.65 4.10 -0.45
C GLY A 10 -7.57 3.41 0.56
N ARG A 11 -6.92 2.63 1.43
CA ARG A 11 -7.57 1.84 2.47
C ARG A 11 -6.74 1.96 3.74
N GLU A 12 -7.41 2.30 4.83
CA GLU A 12 -6.83 2.27 6.16
C GLU A 12 -7.40 1.11 6.98
N MET A 13 -6.67 0.80 8.05
CA MET A 13 -6.79 -0.40 8.91
C MET A 13 -6.25 -1.70 8.27
N GLY A 14 -5.76 -2.59 9.12
CA GLY A 14 -5.21 -3.88 8.71
C GLY A 14 -3.92 -3.75 7.89
N HIS A 15 -3.55 -4.82 7.19
CA HIS A 15 -2.28 -4.90 6.44
C HIS A 15 -2.16 -3.84 5.34
N ALA A 16 -3.25 -3.51 4.66
CA ALA A 16 -3.28 -2.52 3.57
C ALA A 16 -2.88 -1.10 4.01
N ALA A 17 -2.98 -0.78 5.31
CA ALA A 17 -2.52 0.52 5.81
C ALA A 17 -0.99 0.68 5.74
N LEU A 18 -0.24 -0.42 5.85
CA LEU A 18 1.22 -0.39 5.78
C LEU A 18 1.72 -0.07 4.37
N GLU A 19 1.00 -0.53 3.35
CA GLU A 19 1.32 -0.28 1.94
C GLU A 19 1.30 1.22 1.58
N LEU A 20 0.57 2.06 2.35
CA LEU A 20 0.53 3.50 2.12
C LEU A 20 1.82 4.22 2.52
N TYR A 21 2.61 3.62 3.42
CA TYR A 21 3.79 4.26 4.03
C TYR A 21 5.08 3.47 3.82
N THR A 22 5.00 2.34 3.12
CA THR A 22 6.15 1.48 2.82
C THR A 22 6.19 1.19 1.33
N GLU A 23 7.38 1.01 0.78
CA GLU A 23 7.57 0.67 -0.62
C GLU A 23 8.16 -0.74 -0.73
N THR A 24 7.60 -1.55 -1.63
CA THR A 24 8.15 -2.88 -1.93
C THR A 24 9.31 -2.73 -2.91
N LYS A 25 10.51 -3.11 -2.48
CA LYS A 25 11.69 -3.15 -3.34
C LYS A 25 12.00 -4.59 -3.75
N SER A 26 11.92 -4.87 -5.05
CA SER A 26 12.34 -6.16 -5.61
C SER A 26 13.87 -6.23 -5.70
N VAL A 27 14.46 -7.33 -5.21
CA VAL A 27 15.90 -7.57 -5.26
C VAL A 27 16.15 -8.90 -5.97
N CYS A 28 16.84 -8.86 -7.10
CA CYS A 28 17.24 -10.06 -7.86
C CYS A 28 18.71 -10.38 -7.57
N ILE A 29 18.98 -11.60 -7.14
CA ILE A 29 20.34 -12.09 -6.89
C ILE A 29 20.67 -13.13 -7.94
N ALA A 30 21.79 -12.93 -8.66
CA ALA A 30 22.37 -13.95 -9.52
C ALA A 30 23.26 -14.88 -8.68
N LEU A 31 23.12 -16.18 -8.89
CA LEU A 31 23.92 -17.23 -8.24
C LEU A 31 25.24 -17.46 -8.96
#